data_AF-A0A837P1R9-F1
#
_entry.id   AF-A0A837P1R9-F1
#
_cell.length_a   1.000
_cell.length_b   1.000
_cell.length_c   1.000
_cell.angle_alpha   90.00
_cell.angle_beta   90.00
_cell.angle_gamma   90.00
#
_symmetry.space_group_name_H-M   'P 1'
#
loop_
_entity.id
_entity.type
_entity.pdbx_description
1 polymer ?
#
loop_
_entity_poly.entity_id
_entity_poly.type
_entity_poly.pdbx_seq_one_letter_code
_entity_poly.pdbx_strand_id
1 'polypeptide(L)'
;MPTPNLDFEGRGGYYSLTTYGANGWIDSEQFYASGESMRDNGDGTVSVTFNCDTGAEYDFEVSEGWAGVLRLYEPIDVNETLEYMEALRQIEIKEL
;
A
#
# COMPACT_ATOMS: atom_id res chain seq x y z
N MET A 1 3.63 7.68 -0.83
CA MET A 1 4.27 6.79 0.17
C MET A 1 5.69 6.52 -0.29
N PRO A 2 6.74 6.76 0.53
CA PRO A 2 8.11 6.40 0.15
C PRO A 2 8.25 4.90 -0.10
N THR A 3 9.10 4.47 -1.02
CA THR A 3 9.34 3.03 -1.22
C THR A 3 10.09 2.43 -0.01
N PRO A 4 9.64 1.31 0.57
CA PRO A 4 10.27 0.70 1.74
C PRO A 4 11.62 0.04 1.39
N ASN A 5 12.54 0.00 2.37
CA ASN A 5 13.86 -0.64 2.22
C ASN A 5 13.77 -2.17 2.38
N LEU A 6 13.47 -2.87 1.29
CA LEU A 6 13.28 -4.32 1.25
C LEU A 6 14.33 -5.00 0.38
N ASP A 7 14.53 -6.30 0.59
CA ASP A 7 15.50 -7.10 -0.15
C ASP A 7 14.90 -7.61 -1.47
N PHE A 8 14.63 -6.68 -2.39
CA PHE A 8 13.98 -6.96 -3.68
C PHE A 8 14.79 -7.95 -4.54
N GLU A 9 16.11 -7.78 -4.62
CA GLU A 9 16.98 -8.55 -5.51
C GLU A 9 17.44 -9.89 -4.92
N GLY A 10 17.75 -9.92 -3.62
CA GLY A 10 18.36 -11.10 -2.98
C GLY A 10 17.34 -12.14 -2.56
N ARG A 11 16.31 -11.72 -1.81
CA ARG A 11 15.27 -12.61 -1.26
C ARG A 11 13.91 -12.49 -1.94
N GLY A 12 13.77 -11.61 -2.93
CA GLY A 12 12.48 -11.37 -3.59
C GLY A 12 11.50 -10.63 -2.68
N GLY A 13 12.01 -9.74 -1.83
CA GLY A 13 11.20 -8.86 -1.01
C GLY A 13 10.27 -8.01 -1.87
N TYR A 14 9.08 -7.73 -1.35
CA TYR A 14 8.08 -6.93 -2.02
C TYR A 14 7.15 -6.34 -0.98
N TYR A 15 6.26 -5.45 -1.41
CA TYR A 15 5.19 -4.94 -0.55
C TYR A 15 3.87 -4.95 -1.29
N SER A 16 2.78 -4.92 -0.53
CA SER A 16 1.43 -4.89 -1.09
C SER A 16 0.47 -4.18 -0.14
N LEU A 17 -0.57 -3.58 -0.72
CA LEU A 17 -1.71 -3.05 0.01
C LEU A 17 -2.92 -3.93 -0.29
N THR A 18 -3.63 -4.32 0.77
CA THR A 18 -4.89 -5.06 0.67
C THR A 18 -5.97 -4.33 1.45
N THR A 19 -7.15 -4.14 0.86
CA THR A 19 -8.31 -3.55 1.52
C THR A 19 -9.32 -4.63 1.93
N TYR A 20 -10.02 -4.37 3.02
CA TYR A 20 -11.08 -5.20 3.57
C TYR A 20 -12.25 -4.31 3.96
N GLY A 21 -13.48 -4.78 3.79
CA GLY A 21 -14.67 -4.09 4.29
C GLY A 21 -14.72 -4.03 5.82
N ALA A 22 -15.67 -3.28 6.37
CA ALA A 22 -15.79 -3.03 7.81
C ALA A 22 -15.88 -4.28 8.70
N ASN A 23 -16.31 -5.41 8.13
CA ASN A 23 -16.44 -6.67 8.86
C ASN A 23 -15.18 -7.56 8.75
N GLY A 24 -14.12 -7.09 8.10
CA GLY A 24 -12.82 -7.76 8.02
C GLY A 24 -12.67 -8.80 6.91
N TRP A 25 -13.61 -8.88 5.96
CA TRP A 25 -13.49 -9.69 4.75
C TRP A 25 -13.35 -8.82 3.50
N ILE A 26 -12.81 -9.40 2.43
CA ILE A 26 -12.76 -8.76 1.11
C ILE A 26 -14.19 -8.67 0.56
N ASP A 27 -14.61 -7.48 0.17
CA ASP A 27 -15.95 -7.17 -0.34
C ASP A 27 -15.95 -6.42 -1.68
N SER A 28 -14.78 -6.20 -2.29
CA SER A 28 -14.60 -5.57 -3.60
C SER A 28 -13.70 -6.39 -4.53
N GLU A 29 -13.75 -6.14 -5.83
CA GLU A 29 -12.89 -6.81 -6.81
C GLU A 29 -11.49 -6.19 -6.84
N GLN A 30 -11.40 -4.86 -6.76
CA GLN A 30 -10.16 -4.09 -6.80
C GLN A 30 -9.60 -3.88 -5.38
N PHE A 31 -9.34 -4.98 -4.66
CA PHE A 31 -8.96 -4.98 -3.23
C PHE A 31 -7.44 -5.10 -2.99
N TYR A 32 -6.64 -5.32 -4.01
CA TYR A 32 -5.21 -5.63 -3.89
C TYR A 32 -4.38 -4.89 -4.95
N ALA A 33 -3.24 -4.33 -4.53
CA ALA A 33 -2.16 -3.94 -5.42
C ALA A 33 -0.81 -4.35 -4.85
N SER A 34 0.09 -4.86 -5.71
CA SER A 34 1.50 -5.01 -5.36
C SER A 34 2.19 -3.65 -5.47
N GLY A 35 3.32 -3.49 -4.79
CA GLY A 35 4.13 -2.26 -4.89
C GLY A 35 4.54 -1.91 -6.32
N GLU A 36 4.71 -2.92 -7.19
CA GLU A 36 5.05 -2.74 -8.61
C GLU A 36 3.87 -2.21 -9.44
N SER A 37 2.63 -2.49 -9.04
CA SER A 37 1.44 -1.97 -9.73
C SER A 37 0.90 -0.67 -9.13
N MET A 38 1.50 -0.17 -8.05
CA MET A 38 1.24 1.16 -7.52
C MET A 38 1.76 2.26 -8.47
N ARG A 39 1.14 3.43 -8.43
CA ARG A 39 1.54 4.55 -9.29
C ARG A 39 2.89 5.10 -8.83
N ASP A 40 3.93 4.90 -9.63
CA ASP A 40 5.22 5.57 -9.44
C ASP A 40 5.10 7.07 -9.71
N ASN A 41 5.57 7.88 -8.76
CA ASN A 41 5.61 9.34 -8.88
C ASN A 41 6.92 9.86 -9.50
N GLY A 42 7.92 9.00 -9.71
CA GLY A 42 9.22 9.34 -10.30
C GLY A 42 10.22 9.98 -9.33
N ASP A 43 9.89 10.05 -8.05
CA ASP A 43 10.68 10.66 -6.98
C ASP A 43 11.02 9.69 -5.83
N GLY A 44 10.90 8.38 -6.09
CA GLY A 44 11.09 7.34 -5.08
C GLY A 44 9.88 7.15 -4.16
N THR A 45 8.73 7.71 -4.51
CA THR A 45 7.46 7.47 -3.84
C THR A 45 6.42 6.87 -4.77
N VAL A 46 5.47 6.14 -4.20
CA VAL A 46 4.31 5.58 -4.89
C VAL A 46 3.00 6.15 -4.35
N SER A 47 1.96 6.10 -5.18
CA SER A 47 0.60 6.56 -4.85
C SER A 47 -0.43 5.47 -5.13
N VAL A 48 -1.50 5.48 -4.34
CA VAL A 48 -2.73 4.72 -4.56
C VAL A 48 -3.91 5.68 -4.45
N THR A 49 -5.02 5.36 -5.09
CA THR A 49 -6.28 6.09 -4.99
C THR A 49 -7.38 5.18 -4.46
N PHE A 50 -8.47 5.78 -4.00
CA PHE A 50 -9.63 5.06 -3.49
C PHE A 50 -10.86 5.64 -4.19
N ASN A 51 -11.66 4.78 -4.82
CA ASN A 51 -12.90 5.15 -5.50
C ASN A 51 -12.76 6.32 -6.50
N CYS A 52 -11.68 6.35 -7.28
CA CYS A 52 -11.45 7.40 -8.29
C CYS A 52 -11.86 6.98 -9.73
N ASP A 53 -12.39 5.77 -9.90
CA ASP A 53 -12.89 5.21 -11.17
C ASP A 53 -11.89 5.30 -12.34
N THR A 54 -10.59 5.19 -12.04
CA THR A 54 -9.52 5.28 -13.04
C THR A 54 -9.35 3.98 -13.83
N GLY A 55 -9.81 2.85 -13.28
CA GLY A 55 -9.60 1.51 -13.82
C GLY A 55 -8.16 0.99 -13.69
N ALA A 56 -7.30 1.71 -12.96
CA ALA A 56 -5.92 1.30 -12.71
C ALA A 56 -5.82 0.34 -11.52
N GLU A 57 -4.80 -0.52 -11.50
CA GLU A 57 -4.61 -1.48 -10.40
C GLU A 57 -4.42 -0.81 -9.02
N TYR A 58 -3.86 0.41 -9.01
CA TYR A 58 -3.61 1.19 -7.81
C TYR A 58 -4.83 1.99 -7.30
N ASP A 59 -5.99 1.85 -7.95
CA ASP A 59 -7.22 2.54 -7.58
C ASP A 59 -8.19 1.58 -6.92
N PHE A 60 -8.19 1.57 -5.59
CA PHE A 60 -8.91 0.60 -4.80
C PHE A 60 -10.40 0.92 -4.74
N GLU A 61 -11.22 -0.11 -4.87
CA GLU A 61 -12.64 -0.03 -4.55
C GLU A 61 -12.81 -0.34 -3.05
N VAL A 62 -13.38 0.61 -2.30
CA VAL A 62 -13.55 0.50 -0.85
C VAL A 62 -14.94 0.93 -0.39
N SER A 63 -15.50 0.18 0.55
CA SER A 63 -16.79 0.44 1.21
C SER A 63 -16.64 1.31 2.46
N GLU A 64 -17.75 1.86 2.98
CA GLU A 64 -17.71 2.62 4.24
C GLU A 64 -17.17 1.76 5.39
N GLY A 65 -16.24 2.34 6.18
CA GLY A 65 -15.62 1.65 7.32
C GLY A 65 -14.56 0.62 6.96
N TRP A 66 -14.06 0.62 5.71
CA TRP A 66 -12.98 -0.26 5.27
C TRP A 66 -11.69 -0.10 6.10
N ALA A 67 -10.84 -1.14 6.02
CA ALA A 67 -9.50 -1.16 6.60
C ALA A 67 -8.47 -1.58 5.55
N GLY A 68 -7.29 -0.93 5.58
CA GLY A 68 -6.15 -1.25 4.74
C GLY A 68 -5.05 -1.96 5.51
N VAL A 69 -4.43 -2.96 4.89
CA VAL A 69 -3.24 -3.64 5.42
C VAL A 69 -2.10 -3.51 4.41
N LEU A 70 -1.11 -2.69 4.75
CA LEU A 70 0.18 -2.66 4.05
C LEU A 70 1.07 -3.77 4.62
N ARG A 71 1.59 -4.64 3.75
CA ARG A 71 2.53 -5.70 4.13
C ARG A 71 3.88 -5.44 3.49
N LEU A 72 4.93 -5.62 4.28
CA LEU A 72 6.33 -5.42 3.91
C LEU A 72 7.04 -6.77 4.07
N TYR A 73 7.46 -7.38 2.96
CA TYR A 73 8.05 -8.73 2.94
C TYR A 73 9.57 -8.64 2.77
N GLU A 74 10.31 -9.45 3.53
CA GLU A 74 11.77 -9.51 3.52
C GLU A 74 12.47 -8.14 3.74
N PRO A 75 12.21 -7.46 4.88
CA PRO A 75 12.93 -6.23 5.19
C PRO A 75 14.44 -6.47 5.31
N ILE A 76 15.24 -5.49 4.87
CA ILE A 76 16.69 -5.51 5.03
C ILE A 76 17.06 -5.25 6.50
N ASP A 77 16.40 -4.27 7.11
CA ASP A 77 16.56 -3.92 8.52
C ASP A 77 15.18 -3.79 9.19
N VAL A 78 15.02 -4.47 10.33
CA VAL A 78 13.75 -4.49 11.08
C VAL A 78 13.46 -3.15 11.75
N ASN A 79 14.48 -2.48 12.30
CA ASN A 79 14.29 -1.19 12.98
C ASN A 79 13.93 -0.10 11.98
N GLU A 80 14.62 -0.04 10.83
CA GLU A 80 14.27 0.90 9.75
C GLU A 80 12.83 0.67 9.26
N THR A 81 12.40 -0.60 9.19
CA THR A 81 11.03 -0.95 8.81
C THR A 81 10.01 -0.47 9.84
N LEU A 82 10.31 -0.61 11.14
CA LEU A 82 9.44 -0.11 12.21
C LEU A 82 9.35 1.43 12.19
N GLU A 83 10.47 2.12 12.00
CA GLU A 83 10.49 3.59 11.85
C GLU A 83 9.68 4.04 10.63
N TYR A 84 9.84 3.35 9.50
CA TYR A 84 9.04 3.56 8.31
C TYR A 84 7.54 3.38 8.59
N MET A 85 7.14 2.33 9.31
CA MET A 85 5.74 2.11 9.69
C MET A 85 5.18 3.24 10.57
N GLU A 86 5.97 3.80 11.49
CA GLU A 86 5.54 4.96 12.29
C GLU A 86 5.41 6.22 11.43
N ALA A 87 6.31 6.45 10.47
CA ALA A 87 6.19 7.56 9.52
C ALA A 87 4.92 7.45 8.66
N LEU A 88 4.57 6.24 8.20
CA LEU A 88 3.35 6.03 7.42
C LEU A 88 2.08 6.37 8.18
N ARG A 89 2.01 6.04 9.47
CA ARG A 89 0.83 6.36 10.31
C ARG A 89 0.61 7.86 10.48
N GLN A 90 1.61 8.68 10.19
CA GLN A 90 1.51 10.13 10.24
C GLN A 90 1.07 10.74 8.90
N ILE A 91 1.00 9.95 7.82
CA ILE A 91 0.54 10.43 6.52
C ILE A 91 -0.96 10.63 6.57
N GLU A 92 -1.40 11.88 6.40
CA GLU A 92 -2.82 12.20 6.24
C GLU A 92 -3.32 11.74 4.87
N ILE A 93 -4.45 11.02 4.88
CA ILE A 93 -5.22 10.77 3.66
C ILE A 93 -5.82 12.11 3.23
N LYS A 94 -5.52 12.52 2.00
CA LYS A 94 -6.06 13.76 1.43
C LYS A 94 -7.27 13.44 0.57
N GLU A 95 -8.34 14.20 0.75
CA GLU A 95 -9.43 14.26 -0.23
C GLU A 95 -8.93 15.04 -1.46
N LEU A 96 -9.25 14.53 -2.66
CA LEU A 96 -8.90 15.14 -3.94
C LEU A 96 -10.01 16.06 -4.44
#